data_AF-A0A3P7E8N3-F1
#
_entry.id   AF-A0A3P7E8N3-F1
#
_cell.length_a   1.000
_cell.length_b   1.000
_cell.length_c   1.000
_cell.angle_alpha   90.00
_cell.angle_beta   90.00
_cell.angle_gamma   90.00
#
_symmetry.space_group_name_H-M   'P 1'
#
loop_
_entity.id
_entity.type
_entity.pdbx_description
1 polymer ?
#
loop_
_entity_poly.entity_id
_entity_poly.type
_entity_poly.pdbx_seq_one_letter_code
_entity_poly.pdbx_strand_id
1 'polypeptide(L)'
;MDQHLKELDEECAQYRELLDSLKEGNDARLMDRNIVAAKLAAMKNEEASLIGESKKLEAEEAKLDAELKKKKNELYAENESAELLWRVFRDNHRQLIRMEMKEQDLEAEVHCLKSQRDRLSKINVLNTAFHIWKQGSFGTINGFRLGQLPHSQVEWSEINAAWGQVALLINTWERILQTLADCLDIQFTLYRIVPVGSHSFIHCL
;
A
#
# COMPACT_ATOMS: atom_id res chain seq x y z
N MET A 1 14.31 -78.12 -106.99
CA MET A 1 15.09 -78.11 -105.75
C MET A 1 15.74 -76.76 -105.52
N ASP A 2 16.44 -76.19 -106.52
CA ASP A 2 17.16 -74.90 -106.34
C ASP A 2 16.28 -73.66 -106.11
N GLN A 3 15.04 -73.60 -106.64
CA GLN A 3 14.14 -72.46 -106.41
C GLN A 3 13.70 -72.33 -104.95
N HIS A 4 13.30 -73.44 -104.32
CA HIS A 4 12.94 -73.45 -102.90
C HIS A 4 14.11 -73.11 -101.98
N LEU A 5 15.36 -73.40 -102.39
CA LEU A 5 16.52 -73.03 -101.60
C LEU A 5 16.72 -71.50 -101.57
N LYS A 6 16.52 -70.82 -102.72
CA LYS A 6 16.63 -69.36 -102.82
C LYS A 6 15.53 -68.62 -102.09
N GLU A 7 14.28 -69.07 -102.21
CA GLU A 7 13.15 -68.51 -101.46
C GLU A 7 13.42 -68.60 -99.96
N LEU A 8 13.95 -69.74 -99.50
CA LEU A 8 14.31 -69.94 -98.09
C LEU A 8 15.47 -69.04 -97.64
N ASP A 9 16.48 -68.82 -98.49
CA ASP A 9 17.59 -67.91 -98.21
C ASP A 9 17.12 -66.44 -98.15
N GLU A 10 16.22 -66.02 -99.05
CA GLU A 10 15.60 -64.69 -99.03
C GLU A 10 14.72 -64.49 -97.78
N GLU A 11 13.90 -65.48 -97.42
CA GLU A 11 13.16 -65.48 -96.16
C GLU A 11 14.12 -65.39 -94.96
N CYS A 12 15.20 -66.16 -94.94
CA CYS A 12 16.21 -66.10 -93.89
C CYS A 12 16.89 -64.73 -93.81
N ALA A 13 17.15 -64.07 -94.95
CA ALA A 13 17.69 -62.72 -94.99
C ALA A 13 16.70 -61.69 -94.43
N GLN A 14 15.42 -61.76 -94.82
CA GLN A 14 14.36 -60.90 -94.29
C GLN A 14 14.16 -61.11 -92.78
N TYR A 15 14.20 -62.37 -92.30
CA TYR A 15 14.13 -62.67 -90.87
C TYR A 15 15.34 -62.10 -90.12
N ARG A 16 16.54 -62.10 -90.70
CA ARG A 16 17.73 -61.47 -90.11
C ARG A 16 17.58 -59.96 -89.99
N GLU A 17 17.10 -59.31 -91.04
CA GLU A 17 16.92 -57.85 -91.06
C GLU A 17 15.83 -57.41 -90.05
N LEU A 18 14.71 -58.13 -89.98
CA LEU A 18 13.68 -57.93 -88.96
C LEU A 18 14.22 -58.16 -87.55
N LEU A 19 15.03 -59.20 -87.33
CA LEU A 19 15.69 -59.47 -86.06
C LEU A 19 16.60 -58.32 -85.62
N ASP A 20 17.35 -57.73 -86.55
CA ASP A 20 18.27 -56.64 -86.22
C ASP A 20 17.52 -55.33 -85.93
N SER A 21 16.47 -55.00 -86.70
CA SER A 21 15.60 -53.84 -86.37
C SER A 21 14.89 -54.00 -85.01
N LEU A 22 14.48 -55.22 -84.65
CA LEU A 22 13.93 -55.53 -83.34
C LEU A 22 14.97 -55.40 -82.24
N LYS A 23 16.23 -55.81 -82.46
CA LYS A 23 17.32 -55.61 -81.49
C LYS A 23 17.59 -54.13 -81.25
N GLU A 24 17.73 -53.32 -82.29
CA GLU A 24 17.98 -51.87 -82.15
C GLU A 24 16.83 -51.17 -81.41
N GLY A 25 15.58 -51.48 -81.77
CA GLY A 25 14.39 -50.96 -81.07
C GLY A 25 14.26 -51.48 -79.64
N ASN A 26 14.66 -52.73 -79.39
CA ASN A 26 14.68 -53.29 -78.04
C ASN A 26 15.80 -52.67 -77.21
N ASP A 27 16.98 -52.38 -77.77
CA ASP A 27 18.07 -51.69 -77.07
C ASP A 27 17.70 -50.24 -76.73
N ALA A 28 17.06 -49.50 -77.65
CA ALA A 28 16.53 -48.17 -77.36
C ALA A 28 15.42 -48.21 -76.28
N ARG A 29 14.50 -49.18 -76.36
CA ARG A 29 13.44 -49.38 -75.34
C ARG A 29 14.00 -49.88 -74.00
N LEU A 30 15.06 -50.70 -74.00
CA LEU A 30 15.75 -51.18 -72.82
C LEU A 30 16.52 -50.04 -72.15
N MET A 31 17.21 -49.19 -72.92
CA MET A 31 17.85 -47.97 -72.45
C MET A 31 16.82 -47.03 -71.80
N ASP A 32 15.70 -46.75 -72.47
CA ASP A 32 14.65 -45.87 -71.94
C ASP A 32 13.97 -46.50 -70.71
N ARG A 33 13.69 -47.81 -70.72
CA ARG A 33 13.15 -48.53 -69.56
C ARG A 33 14.12 -48.54 -68.37
N ASN A 34 15.43 -48.67 -68.61
CA ASN A 34 16.45 -48.60 -67.57
C ASN A 34 16.57 -47.18 -66.98
N ILE A 35 16.54 -46.14 -67.82
CA ILE A 35 16.52 -44.75 -67.38
C ILE A 35 15.26 -44.45 -66.56
N VAL A 36 14.09 -44.90 -67.03
CA VAL A 36 12.81 -44.75 -66.33
C VAL A 36 12.82 -45.53 -65.01
N ALA A 37 13.33 -46.76 -65.00
CA ALA A 37 13.44 -47.58 -63.77
C ALA A 37 14.40 -46.95 -62.75
N ALA A 38 15.54 -46.42 -63.20
CA ALA A 38 16.49 -45.71 -62.35
C ALA A 38 15.89 -44.40 -61.78
N LYS A 39 15.20 -43.61 -62.62
CA LYS A 39 14.46 -42.41 -62.18
C LYS A 39 13.35 -42.76 -61.19
N LEU A 40 12.61 -43.83 -61.43
CA LEU A 40 11.55 -44.31 -60.54
C LEU A 40 12.11 -44.81 -59.20
N ALA A 41 13.26 -45.49 -59.21
CA ALA A 41 13.95 -45.89 -57.98
C ALA A 41 14.50 -44.69 -57.21
N ALA A 42 15.10 -43.70 -57.90
CA ALA A 42 15.56 -42.46 -57.29
C ALA A 42 14.39 -41.69 -56.65
N MET A 43 13.29 -41.49 -57.39
CA MET A 43 12.07 -40.85 -56.88
C MET A 43 11.47 -41.59 -55.68
N LYS A 44 11.43 -42.93 -55.68
CA LYS A 44 10.96 -43.71 -54.53
C LYS A 44 11.84 -43.55 -53.29
N ASN A 45 13.16 -43.46 -53.47
CA ASN A 45 14.09 -43.24 -52.36
C ASN A 45 13.95 -41.82 -51.80
N GLU A 46 13.78 -40.82 -52.68
CA GLU A 46 13.48 -39.44 -52.28
C GLU A 46 12.15 -39.35 -51.54
N GLU A 47 11.09 -39.99 -52.06
CA GLU A 47 9.78 -40.08 -51.40
C GLU A 47 9.89 -40.74 -50.02
N ALA A 48 10.60 -41.86 -49.90
CA ALA A 48 10.81 -42.52 -48.62
C ALA A 48 11.59 -41.65 -47.61
N SER A 49 12.59 -40.89 -48.08
CA SER A 49 13.34 -39.94 -47.26
C SER A 49 12.45 -38.78 -46.80
N LEU A 50 11.66 -38.19 -47.70
CA LEU A 50 10.74 -37.10 -47.42
C LEU A 50 9.63 -37.53 -46.45
N ILE A 51 9.07 -38.73 -46.61
CA ILE A 51 8.09 -39.30 -45.66
C ILE A 51 8.75 -39.50 -44.29
N GLY A 52 10.00 -39.97 -44.25
CA GLY A 52 10.76 -40.13 -43.02
C GLY A 52 11.00 -38.81 -42.28
N GLU A 53 11.32 -37.75 -43.02
CA GLU A 53 11.48 -36.38 -42.49
C GLU A 53 10.14 -35.81 -42.01
N SER A 54 9.07 -35.93 -42.79
CA SER A 54 7.72 -35.47 -42.42
C SER A 54 7.26 -36.10 -41.09
N LYS A 55 7.47 -37.42 -40.92
CA LYS A 55 7.11 -38.12 -39.67
C LYS A 55 7.93 -37.65 -38.46
N LYS A 56 9.20 -37.29 -38.66
CA LYS A 56 10.04 -36.72 -37.58
C LYS A 56 9.52 -35.34 -37.19
N LEU A 57 9.22 -34.49 -38.18
CA LEU A 57 8.66 -33.17 -37.96
C LEU A 57 7.30 -33.23 -37.25
N GLU A 58 6.39 -34.11 -37.67
CA GLU A 58 5.10 -34.34 -36.99
C GLU A 58 5.28 -34.76 -35.52
N ALA A 59 6.26 -35.62 -35.24
CA ALA A 59 6.55 -36.05 -33.87
C ALA A 59 7.17 -34.93 -33.02
N GLU A 60 7.95 -34.04 -33.61
CA GLU A 60 8.50 -32.85 -32.95
C GLU A 60 7.42 -31.80 -32.71
N GLU A 61 6.54 -31.54 -33.69
CA GLU A 61 5.38 -30.66 -33.56
C GLU A 61 4.47 -31.11 -32.42
N ALA A 62 4.14 -32.40 -32.36
CA ALA A 62 3.33 -32.96 -31.27
C ALA A 62 3.98 -32.80 -29.88
N LYS A 63 5.32 -32.90 -29.79
CA LYS A 63 6.06 -32.65 -28.54
C LYS A 63 6.03 -31.17 -28.16
N LEU A 64 6.29 -30.28 -29.11
CA LEU A 64 6.27 -28.83 -28.91
C LEU A 64 4.88 -28.35 -28.49
N ASP A 65 3.82 -28.89 -29.10
CA ASP A 65 2.44 -28.58 -28.72
C ASP A 65 2.11 -29.02 -27.29
N ALA A 66 2.59 -30.20 -26.88
CA ALA A 66 2.43 -30.68 -25.51
C ALA A 66 3.17 -29.78 -24.49
N GLU A 67 4.40 -29.38 -24.80
CA GLU A 67 5.19 -28.45 -23.98
C GLU A 67 4.56 -27.07 -23.89
N LEU A 68 4.09 -26.53 -25.03
CA LEU A 68 3.42 -25.24 -25.13
C LEU A 68 2.13 -25.24 -24.31
N LYS A 69 1.33 -26.31 -24.38
CA LYS A 69 0.13 -26.48 -23.55
C LYS A 69 0.47 -26.52 -22.06
N LYS A 70 1.52 -27.25 -21.67
CA LYS A 70 1.99 -27.30 -20.28
C LYS A 70 2.42 -25.91 -19.78
N LYS A 71 3.24 -25.20 -20.57
CA LYS A 71 3.72 -23.83 -20.24
C LYS A 71 2.58 -22.82 -20.15
N LYS A 72 1.57 -22.90 -21.03
CA LYS A 72 0.37 -22.07 -20.93
C LYS A 72 -0.37 -22.31 -19.61
N ASN A 73 -0.58 -23.57 -19.22
CA ASN A 73 -1.25 -23.89 -17.97
C ASN A 73 -0.47 -23.40 -16.73
N GLU A 74 0.87 -23.57 -16.73
CA GLU A 74 1.75 -23.02 -15.69
C GLU A 74 1.62 -21.49 -15.59
N LEU A 75 1.62 -20.79 -16.73
CA LEU A 75 1.47 -19.34 -16.79
C LEU A 75 0.10 -18.88 -16.27
N TYR A 76 -0.98 -19.59 -16.58
CA TYR A 76 -2.31 -19.27 -16.06
C TYR A 76 -2.37 -19.41 -14.54
N ALA A 77 -1.82 -20.50 -13.99
CA ALA A 77 -1.79 -20.71 -12.53
C ALA A 77 -0.95 -19.64 -11.81
N GLU A 78 0.19 -19.24 -12.39
CA GLU A 78 1.04 -18.18 -11.83
C GLU A 78 0.37 -16.80 -11.90
N ASN A 79 -0.35 -16.51 -12.99
CA ASN A 79 -1.09 -15.26 -13.09
C ASN A 79 -2.21 -15.16 -12.05
N GLU A 80 -2.90 -16.26 -11.77
CA GLU A 80 -3.95 -16.31 -10.73
C GLU A 80 -3.35 -16.07 -9.33
N SER A 81 -2.23 -16.71 -9.02
CA SER A 81 -1.54 -16.51 -7.73
C SER A 81 -1.01 -15.08 -7.59
N ALA A 82 -0.44 -14.50 -8.66
CA ALA A 82 0.00 -13.13 -8.70
C ALA A 82 -1.16 -12.14 -8.51
N GLU A 83 -2.31 -12.37 -9.15
CA GLU A 83 -3.49 -11.51 -8.97
C GLU A 83 -3.97 -11.50 -7.51
N LEU A 84 -4.02 -12.67 -6.87
CA LEU A 84 -4.37 -12.77 -5.45
C LEU A 84 -3.37 -11.99 -4.57
N LEU A 85 -2.08 -12.14 -4.83
CA LEU A 85 -1.04 -11.41 -4.12
C LEU A 85 -1.17 -9.89 -4.29
N TRP A 86 -1.47 -9.43 -5.51
CA TRP A 86 -1.72 -8.01 -5.79
C TRP A 86 -2.94 -7.46 -5.03
N ARG A 87 -4.00 -8.26 -4.87
CA ARG A 87 -5.17 -7.88 -4.07
C ARG A 87 -4.78 -7.71 -2.60
N VAL A 88 -4.07 -8.68 -2.02
CA VAL A 88 -3.58 -8.61 -0.64
C VAL A 88 -2.65 -7.42 -0.44
N PHE A 89 -1.71 -7.19 -1.36
CA PHE A 89 -0.81 -6.03 -1.32
C PHE A 89 -1.59 -4.71 -1.32
N ARG A 90 -2.60 -4.58 -2.19
CA ARG A 90 -3.46 -3.38 -2.25
C ARG A 90 -4.21 -3.15 -0.96
N ASP A 91 -4.75 -4.20 -0.35
CA ASP A 91 -5.50 -4.08 0.91
C ASP A 91 -4.60 -3.74 2.08
N ASN A 92 -3.41 -4.34 2.16
CA ASN A 92 -2.38 -4.00 3.15
C ASN A 92 -1.90 -2.55 2.97
N HIS A 93 -1.67 -2.12 1.74
CA HIS A 93 -1.26 -0.75 1.45
C HIS A 93 -2.34 0.28 1.85
N ARG A 94 -3.62 -0.03 1.59
CA ARG A 94 -4.76 0.78 2.08
C ARG A 94 -4.86 0.80 3.60
N GLN A 95 -4.52 -0.28 4.28
CA GLN A 95 -4.47 -0.30 5.74
C GLN A 95 -3.34 0.56 6.28
N LEU A 96 -2.14 0.48 5.68
CA LEU A 96 -0.99 1.29 6.05
C LEU A 96 -1.31 2.79 5.93
N ILE A 97 -1.84 3.24 4.79
CA ILE A 97 -2.24 4.65 4.59
C ILE A 97 -3.26 5.09 5.64
N ARG A 98 -4.23 4.24 5.98
CA ARG A 98 -5.22 4.56 7.03
C ARG A 98 -4.59 4.68 8.42
N MET A 99 -3.56 3.90 8.71
CA MET A 99 -2.85 4.01 9.99
C MET A 99 -1.99 5.27 10.03
N GLU A 100 -1.28 5.59 8.95
CA GLU A 100 -0.49 6.82 8.83
C GLU A 100 -1.37 8.07 8.98
N MET A 101 -2.55 8.09 8.34
CA MET A 101 -3.52 9.18 8.51
C MET A 101 -3.97 9.32 9.97
N LYS A 102 -4.30 8.21 10.64
CA LYS A 102 -4.70 8.23 12.05
C LYS A 102 -3.58 8.70 12.97
N GLU A 103 -2.34 8.32 12.68
CA GLU A 103 -1.16 8.78 13.43
C GLU A 103 -1.02 10.29 13.31
N GLN A 104 -1.11 10.84 12.09
CA GLN A 104 -1.08 12.29 11.86
C GLN A 104 -2.22 13.03 12.57
N ASP A 105 -3.44 12.48 12.53
CA ASP A 105 -4.60 13.06 13.22
C ASP A 105 -4.40 13.09 14.74
N LEU A 106 -3.91 11.99 15.33
CA LEU A 106 -3.62 11.89 16.76
C LEU A 106 -2.48 12.83 17.18
N GLU A 107 -1.42 12.94 16.39
CA GLU A 107 -0.33 13.88 16.65
C GLU A 107 -0.82 15.34 16.66
N ALA A 108 -1.68 15.70 15.71
CA ALA A 108 -2.29 17.03 15.65
C ALA A 108 -3.19 17.29 16.87
N GLU A 109 -3.98 16.31 17.31
CA GLU A 109 -4.82 16.41 18.51
C GLU A 109 -3.95 16.58 19.77
N VAL A 110 -2.91 15.76 19.93
CA VAL A 110 -1.97 15.85 21.05
C VAL A 110 -1.31 17.21 21.08
N HIS A 111 -0.90 17.76 19.93
CA HIS A 111 -0.32 19.10 19.85
C HIS A 111 -1.32 20.17 20.29
N CYS A 112 -2.58 20.10 19.82
CA CYS A 112 -3.65 21.02 20.22
C CYS A 112 -3.91 20.98 21.74
N LEU A 113 -4.07 19.78 22.30
CA LEU A 113 -4.31 19.58 23.73
C LEU A 113 -3.14 20.05 24.59
N LYS A 114 -1.89 19.82 24.16
CA LYS A 114 -0.70 20.36 24.83
C LYS A 114 -0.72 21.89 24.86
N SER A 115 -1.01 22.53 23.73
CA SER A 115 -1.11 23.99 23.66
C SER A 115 -2.21 24.55 24.59
N GLN A 116 -3.36 23.89 24.63
CA GLN A 116 -4.45 24.26 25.54
C GLN A 116 -4.06 24.07 27.01
N ARG A 117 -3.43 22.93 27.34
CA ARG A 117 -2.94 22.63 28.69
C ARG A 117 -1.89 23.65 29.13
N ASP A 118 -0.98 24.06 28.26
CA ASP A 118 0.02 25.07 28.56
C ASP A 118 -0.62 26.45 28.75
N ARG A 119 -1.65 26.79 27.98
CA ARG A 119 -2.44 28.01 28.18
C ARG A 119 -3.15 27.99 29.53
N LEU A 120 -3.79 26.89 29.91
CA LEU A 120 -4.48 26.75 31.20
C LEU A 120 -3.50 26.75 32.38
N SER A 121 -2.34 26.11 32.23
CA SER A 121 -1.28 26.08 33.26
C SER A 121 -0.74 27.49 33.57
N LYS A 122 -0.68 28.38 32.58
CA LYS A 122 -0.27 29.78 32.77
C LYS A 122 -1.32 30.63 33.49
N ILE A 123 -2.58 30.20 33.54
CA ILE A 123 -3.63 30.95 34.23
C ILE A 123 -3.52 30.65 35.72
N ASN A 124 -2.99 31.61 36.48
CA ASN A 124 -3.04 31.54 37.93
C ASN A 124 -4.48 31.77 38.40
N VAL A 125 -5.12 30.72 38.91
CA VAL A 125 -6.50 30.75 39.43
C VAL A 125 -6.64 31.78 40.54
N LEU A 126 -5.64 31.91 41.44
CA LEU A 126 -5.69 32.87 42.54
C LEU A 126 -5.66 34.31 42.04
N ASN A 127 -4.83 34.61 41.03
CA ASN A 127 -4.81 35.94 40.41
C ASN A 127 -6.10 36.25 39.63
N THR A 128 -6.77 35.22 39.13
CA THR A 128 -8.05 35.38 38.42
C THR A 128 -9.21 35.61 39.39
N ALA A 129 -9.22 34.92 40.54
CA ALA A 129 -10.21 35.08 41.59
C ALA A 129 -10.01 36.38 42.41
N PHE A 130 -8.75 36.76 42.62
CA PHE A 130 -8.35 37.93 43.41
C PHE A 130 -7.35 38.77 42.61
N HIS A 131 -7.88 39.57 41.70
CA HIS A 131 -7.06 40.47 40.90
C HIS A 131 -6.61 41.66 41.74
N ILE A 132 -5.39 41.57 42.29
CA ILE A 132 -4.78 42.65 43.06
C ILE A 132 -4.00 43.55 42.11
N TRP A 133 -4.44 44.79 41.99
CA TRP A 133 -3.85 45.78 41.07
C TRP A 133 -3.79 47.17 41.71
N LYS A 134 -3.17 48.12 41.02
CA LYS A 134 -3.12 49.53 41.43
C LYS A 134 -3.85 50.40 40.41
N GLN A 135 -4.85 51.15 40.86
CA GLN A 135 -5.53 52.14 40.04
C GLN A 135 -5.17 53.55 40.54
N GLY A 136 -4.33 54.26 39.78
CA GLY A 136 -3.85 55.59 40.17
C GLY A 136 -3.03 55.53 41.46
N SER A 137 -3.55 56.15 42.53
CA SER A 137 -2.93 56.14 43.87
C SER A 137 -3.50 55.07 44.82
N PHE A 138 -4.53 54.33 44.40
CA PHE A 138 -5.19 53.32 45.24
C PHE A 138 -4.73 51.91 44.88
N GLY A 139 -4.56 51.06 45.90
CA GLY A 139 -4.58 49.61 45.73
C GLY A 139 -6.02 49.14 45.50
N THR A 140 -6.20 48.14 44.65
CA THR A 140 -7.51 47.57 44.30
C THR A 140 -7.48 46.06 44.34
N ILE A 141 -8.58 45.45 44.79
CA ILE A 141 -8.83 44.01 44.70
C ILE A 141 -10.12 43.77 43.93
N ASN A 142 -10.06 43.05 42.81
CA ASN A 142 -11.20 42.86 41.89
C ASN A 142 -11.84 44.19 41.45
N GLY A 143 -11.05 45.27 41.36
CA GLY A 143 -11.52 46.61 41.01
C GLY A 143 -12.03 47.47 42.17
N PHE A 144 -12.17 46.92 43.39
CA PHE A 144 -12.60 47.70 44.56
C PHE A 144 -11.42 48.41 45.24
N ARG A 145 -11.57 49.69 45.56
CA ARG A 145 -10.50 50.53 46.14
C ARG A 145 -10.30 50.29 47.65
N LEU A 146 -9.05 50.06 48.06
CA LEU A 146 -8.65 49.75 49.44
C LEU A 146 -8.39 51.00 50.30
N GLY A 147 -9.37 51.91 50.38
CA GLY A 147 -9.32 53.05 51.28
C GLY A 147 -9.68 54.39 50.64
N GLN A 148 -9.45 55.47 51.37
CA GLN A 148 -9.78 56.84 50.96
C GLN A 148 -8.53 57.70 50.93
N LEU A 149 -8.45 58.59 49.93
CA LEU A 149 -7.45 59.66 49.88
C LEU A 149 -8.17 61.01 50.08
N PRO A 150 -7.52 62.03 50.64
CA PRO A 150 -8.14 63.35 50.83
C PRO A 150 -8.72 63.96 49.55
N HIS A 151 -8.10 63.66 48.40
CA HIS A 151 -8.47 64.17 47.08
C HIS A 151 -9.57 63.33 46.38
N SER A 152 -9.84 62.10 46.84
CA SER A 152 -10.80 61.19 46.20
C SER A 152 -11.50 60.39 47.29
N GLN A 153 -12.74 60.77 47.57
CA GLN A 153 -13.62 60.06 48.48
C GLN A 153 -14.12 58.76 47.82
N VAL A 154 -14.08 57.67 48.58
CA VAL A 154 -14.54 56.33 48.16
C VAL A 154 -15.65 55.90 49.09
N GLU A 155 -16.73 55.37 48.54
CA GLU A 155 -17.87 54.88 49.33
C GLU A 155 -17.44 53.80 50.32
N TRP A 156 -17.93 53.90 51.57
CA TRP A 156 -17.60 52.93 52.62
C TRP A 156 -18.03 51.51 52.26
N SER A 157 -19.11 51.36 51.49
CA SER A 157 -19.56 50.07 50.97
C SER A 157 -18.53 49.41 50.06
N GLU A 158 -17.83 50.20 49.23
CA GLU A 158 -16.80 49.71 48.32
C GLU A 158 -15.54 49.28 49.08
N ILE A 159 -15.12 50.08 50.07
CA ILE A 159 -13.97 49.75 50.93
C ILE A 159 -14.24 48.47 51.71
N ASN A 160 -15.44 48.35 52.29
CA ASN A 160 -15.85 47.15 53.03
C ASN A 160 -15.97 45.94 52.11
N ALA A 161 -16.43 46.10 50.87
CA ALA A 161 -16.41 45.03 49.88
C ALA A 161 -14.98 44.59 49.56
N ALA A 162 -14.04 45.54 49.40
CA ALA A 162 -12.62 45.25 49.18
C ALA A 162 -12.02 44.44 50.35
N TRP A 163 -12.26 44.85 51.60
CA TRP A 163 -11.82 44.10 52.79
C TRP A 163 -12.50 42.73 52.91
N GLY A 164 -13.76 42.60 52.49
CA GLY A 164 -14.44 41.31 52.39
C GLY A 164 -13.75 40.34 51.43
N GLN A 165 -13.28 40.84 50.28
CA GLN A 165 -12.48 40.04 49.34
C GLN A 165 -11.13 39.65 49.93
N VAL A 166 -10.49 40.54 50.70
CA VAL A 166 -9.24 40.23 51.41
C VAL A 166 -9.46 39.14 52.48
N ALA A 167 -10.56 39.22 53.24
CA ALA A 167 -10.91 38.18 54.21
C ALA A 167 -11.15 36.81 53.53
N LEU A 168 -11.81 36.81 52.37
CA LEU A 168 -12.01 35.60 51.57
C LEU A 168 -10.67 35.05 51.05
N LEU A 169 -9.76 35.91 50.57
CA LEU A 169 -8.43 35.51 50.13
C LEU A 169 -7.66 34.83 51.27
N ILE A 170 -7.64 35.41 52.47
CA ILE A 170 -6.95 34.82 53.62
C ILE A 170 -7.57 33.49 54.01
N ASN A 171 -8.90 33.38 54.02
CA ASN A 171 -9.58 32.11 54.31
C ASN A 171 -9.28 31.03 53.26
N THR A 172 -9.18 31.38 51.98
CA THR A 172 -8.75 30.42 50.94
C THR A 172 -7.30 29.97 51.13
N TRP A 173 -6.43 30.88 51.58
CA TRP A 173 -5.02 30.57 51.86
C TRP A 173 -4.88 29.68 53.08
N GLU A 174 -5.64 29.95 54.15
CA GLU A 174 -5.77 29.08 55.32
C GLU A 174 -6.18 27.67 54.90
N ARG A 175 -7.16 27.52 53.99
CA ARG A 175 -7.57 26.19 53.51
C ARG A 175 -6.51 25.49 52.67
N ILE A 176 -5.81 26.20 51.79
CA ILE A 176 -4.69 25.62 51.02
C ILE A 176 -3.58 25.17 51.97
N LEU A 177 -3.26 26.01 52.96
CA LEU A 177 -2.24 25.72 53.96
C LEU A 177 -2.66 24.56 54.86
N GLN A 178 -3.93 24.46 55.24
CA GLN A 178 -4.46 23.31 55.98
C GLN A 178 -4.36 22.02 55.16
N THR A 179 -4.66 22.05 53.86
CA THR A 179 -4.50 20.87 52.98
C THR A 179 -3.03 20.41 52.91
N LEU A 180 -2.08 21.35 52.90
CA LEU A 180 -0.64 21.05 52.95
C LEU A 180 -0.19 20.62 54.35
N ALA A 181 -0.75 21.23 55.38
CA ALA A 181 -0.45 20.97 56.78
C ALA A 181 -1.02 19.63 57.25
N ASP A 182 -2.15 19.16 56.72
CA ASP A 182 -2.68 17.80 56.94
C ASP A 182 -1.72 16.75 56.36
N CYS A 183 -0.96 17.07 55.30
CA CYS A 183 0.15 16.23 54.85
C CYS A 183 1.37 16.26 55.80
N LEU A 184 1.44 17.24 56.72
CA LEU A 184 2.57 17.52 57.60
C LEU A 184 2.23 17.48 59.11
N ASP A 185 1.00 17.12 59.49
CA ASP A 185 0.44 17.15 60.85
C ASP A 185 0.59 18.50 61.62
N ILE A 186 0.37 19.65 60.97
CA ILE A 186 0.41 20.98 61.63
C ILE A 186 -1.02 21.52 61.85
N GLN A 187 -1.35 21.93 63.07
CA GLN A 187 -2.65 22.53 63.41
C GLN A 187 -2.59 24.05 63.64
N PHE A 188 -3.55 24.78 63.08
CA PHE A 188 -3.78 26.21 63.36
C PHE A 188 -4.81 26.36 64.48
N THR A 189 -4.51 27.14 65.53
CA THR A 189 -5.28 27.05 66.79
C THR A 189 -5.83 28.35 67.37
N LEU A 190 -5.47 29.55 66.92
CA LEU A 190 -5.83 30.77 67.67
C LEU A 190 -6.96 31.61 67.07
N TYR A 191 -7.01 31.81 65.76
CA TYR A 191 -8.00 32.70 65.15
C TYR A 191 -8.44 32.18 63.79
N ARG A 192 -9.74 32.27 63.52
CA ARG A 192 -10.36 31.90 62.24
C ARG A 192 -11.10 33.09 61.65
N ILE A 193 -10.80 33.42 60.40
CA ILE A 193 -11.50 34.48 59.67
C ILE A 193 -12.71 33.87 58.96
N VAL A 194 -13.90 34.45 59.18
CA VAL A 194 -15.13 34.04 58.50
C VAL A 194 -15.52 35.13 57.50
N PRO A 195 -15.35 34.88 56.18
CA PRO A 195 -15.74 35.85 55.16
C PRO A 195 -17.26 35.89 55.01
N VAL A 196 -17.87 37.06 55.20
CA VAL A 196 -19.32 37.31 55.01
C VAL A 196 -19.52 38.56 54.16
N GLY A 197 -18.92 38.57 52.97
CA GLY A 197 -18.92 39.74 52.08
C GLY A 197 -18.41 40.99 52.80
N SER A 198 -19.18 42.09 52.76
CA SER A 198 -18.82 43.37 53.38
C SER A 198 -18.81 43.38 54.92
N HIS A 199 -19.29 42.32 55.57
CA HIS A 199 -19.39 42.22 57.04
C HIS A 199 -18.63 41.01 57.58
N SER A 200 -17.43 40.78 57.06
CA SER A 200 -16.55 39.69 57.52
C SER A 200 -16.11 39.89 58.97
N PHE A 201 -15.99 38.81 59.75
CA PHE A 201 -15.63 38.86 61.17
C PHE A 201 -14.58 37.80 61.52
N ILE A 202 -13.92 38.00 62.67
CA ILE A 202 -12.90 37.09 63.21
C ILE A 202 -13.52 36.33 64.37
N HIS A 203 -13.40 35.01 64.33
CA HIS A 203 -13.78 34.11 65.41
C HIS A 203 -12.51 33.65 66.14
N CYS A 204 -12.49 33.79 67.46
CA CYS A 204 -11.44 33.21 68.30
C CYS A 204 -11.84 31.76 68.62
N LEU A 205 -10.95 30.80 68.37
CA LEU A 205 -11.19 29.38 68.69
C LEU A 205 -10.89 29.08 70.17
#